data_AF-A0A534UDF3-F1
#
_entry.id   AF-A0A534UDF3-F1
#
_cell.length_a   1.000
_cell.length_b   1.000
_cell.length_c   1.000
_cell.angle_alpha   90.00
_cell.angle_beta   90.00
_cell.angle_gamma   90.00
#
_symmetry.space_group_name_H-M   'P 1'
#
loop_
_entity.id
_entity.type
_entity.pdbx_description
1 polymer ?
#
loop_
_entity_poly.entity_id
_entity_poly.type
_entity_poly.pdbx_seq_one_letter_code
_entity_poly.pdbx_strand_id
1 'polypeptide(L)'
;MRRDFSSSHREIVDLFNKEFGPETGCQLITDASFFCTPTAKFSEHDPDGDDPRGRELQSDFLCYQVECERNPLRSIVVDDQFGQRLLEILDAKMLCTPTTRIPLTACEETAPACGGVGVWRGVSSGRNVRAIAV
;
A
#
# COMPACT_ATOMS: atom_id res chain seq x y z
N MET A 1 -10.99 19.91 -17.78
CA MET A 1 -10.41 18.62 -18.20
C MET A 1 -10.63 17.61 -17.08
N ARG A 2 -11.59 16.69 -17.24
CA ARG A 2 -11.79 15.56 -16.31
C ARG A 2 -10.79 14.49 -16.70
N ARG A 3 -9.88 14.10 -15.79
CA ARG A 3 -9.02 12.93 -15.99
C ARG A 3 -9.85 11.71 -15.63
N ASP A 4 -10.13 10.86 -16.62
CA ASP A 4 -10.66 9.53 -16.36
C ASP A 4 -9.61 8.76 -15.55
N PHE A 5 -9.87 8.54 -14.26
CA PHE A 5 -9.02 7.77 -13.33
C PHE A 5 -9.00 6.26 -13.63
N SER A 6 -9.29 5.87 -14.88
CA SER A 6 -9.43 4.48 -15.32
C SER A 6 -8.26 3.98 -16.16
N SER A 7 -7.27 4.83 -16.51
CA SER A 7 -6.04 4.35 -17.15
C SER A 7 -4.93 4.30 -16.12
N SER A 8 -4.46 3.09 -15.79
CA SER A 8 -3.14 2.92 -15.18
C SER A 8 -2.11 3.70 -16.01
N HIS A 9 -1.34 4.59 -15.39
CA HIS A 9 -0.27 5.32 -16.05
C HIS A 9 1.07 5.05 -15.36
N ARG A 10 2.15 5.37 -16.07
CA ARG A 10 3.51 5.22 -15.55
C ARG A 10 4.03 6.58 -15.12
N GLU A 11 4.66 6.63 -13.97
CA GLU A 11 5.37 7.81 -13.45
C GLU A 11 6.83 7.46 -13.17
N ILE A 12 7.72 8.44 -13.25
CA ILE A 12 9.12 8.27 -12.86
C ILE A 12 9.27 8.76 -11.42
N VAL A 13 9.85 7.92 -10.57
CA VAL A 13 10.09 8.21 -9.16
C VAL A 13 11.53 7.86 -8.78
N ASP A 14 12.04 8.61 -7.80
CA ASP A 14 13.32 8.32 -7.16
C ASP A 14 13.07 7.85 -5.73
N LEU A 15 13.65 6.71 -5.36
CA LEU A 15 13.49 6.07 -4.07
C LEU A 15 14.78 6.22 -3.26
N PHE A 16 14.64 6.60 -1.99
CA PHE A 16 15.78 6.76 -1.08
C PHE A 16 15.50 6.05 0.23
N ASN A 17 16.35 5.07 0.58
CA ASN A 17 16.30 4.40 1.87
C ASN A 17 17.72 4.11 2.37
N LYS A 18 17.90 4.01 3.69
CA LYS A 18 19.16 3.56 4.31
C LYS A 18 19.53 2.11 3.99
N GLU A 19 18.56 1.22 3.78
CA GLU A 19 18.83 -0.22 3.63
C GLU A 19 19.21 -0.61 2.20
N PHE A 20 18.71 0.13 1.21
CA PHE A 20 19.01 -0.11 -0.21
C PHE A 20 19.48 1.13 -0.97
N GLY A 21 19.89 2.19 -0.27
CA GLY A 21 20.45 3.39 -0.89
C GLY A 21 19.48 4.12 -1.84
N PRO A 22 20.01 4.98 -2.72
CA PRO A 22 19.23 5.64 -3.76
C PRO A 22 18.95 4.71 -4.95
N GLU A 23 17.71 4.70 -5.44
CA GLU A 23 17.31 4.13 -6.73
C GLU A 23 16.63 5.24 -7.52
N THR A 24 17.21 5.65 -8.66
CA THR A 24 16.69 6.78 -9.44
C THR A 24 16.10 6.33 -10.77
N GLY A 25 15.12 7.05 -11.27
CA GLY A 25 14.51 6.76 -12.57
C GLY A 25 13.58 5.54 -12.58
N CYS A 26 13.06 5.12 -11.43
CA CYS A 26 12.19 3.96 -11.33
C CYS A 26 10.82 4.22 -11.96
N GLN A 27 10.26 3.23 -12.66
CA GLN A 27 8.92 3.32 -13.23
C GLN A 27 7.88 2.85 -12.23
N LEU A 28 7.06 3.78 -11.74
CA LEU A 28 5.91 3.52 -10.88
C LEU A 28 4.66 3.28 -11.73
N ILE A 29 3.97 2.16 -11.50
CA ILE A 29 2.67 1.89 -12.11
C ILE A 29 1.59 2.37 -11.14
N THR A 30 0.81 3.39 -11.52
CA THR A 30 -0.17 4.06 -10.64
C THR A 30 -1.43 3.24 -10.36
N ASP A 31 -1.47 1.99 -10.80
CA ASP A 31 -2.47 1.03 -10.41
C ASP A 31 -2.04 0.30 -9.13
N ALA A 32 -2.71 0.61 -8.01
CA ALA A 32 -2.41 -0.02 -6.74
C ALA A 32 -2.70 -1.52 -6.83
N SER A 33 -1.67 -2.34 -6.59
CA SER A 33 -1.78 -3.79 -6.64
C SER A 33 -2.28 -4.36 -5.31
N PHE A 34 -1.93 -3.69 -4.20
CA PHE A 34 -2.37 -4.10 -2.87
C PHE A 34 -2.87 -2.94 -2.01
N PHE A 35 -3.80 -3.27 -1.13
CA PHE A 35 -4.22 -2.44 -0.01
C PHE A 35 -3.62 -3.00 1.28
N CYS A 36 -2.69 -2.28 1.88
CA CYS A 36 -1.95 -2.70 3.05
C CYS A 36 -2.60 -2.05 4.29
N THR A 37 -3.07 -2.85 5.25
CA THR A 37 -3.85 -2.36 6.42
C THR A 37 -3.30 -2.95 7.72
N PRO A 38 -3.27 -2.17 8.82
CA PRO A 38 -2.96 -2.70 10.15
C PRO A 38 -3.88 -3.87 10.50
N THR A 39 -3.33 -4.95 11.05
CA THR A 39 -4.07 -6.15 11.45
C THR A 39 -3.53 -6.75 12.75
N ALA A 40 -4.41 -6.96 13.72
CA ALA A 40 -4.08 -7.73 14.92
C ALA A 40 -3.98 -9.23 14.60
N LYS A 41 -2.89 -9.87 15.04
CA LYS A 41 -2.63 -11.30 14.87
C LYS A 41 -2.62 -11.99 16.23
N PHE A 42 -3.41 -13.05 16.36
CA PHE A 42 -3.48 -13.85 17.58
C PHE A 42 -3.15 -15.31 17.28
N SER A 43 -2.50 -16.00 18.21
CA SER A 43 -2.21 -17.43 18.12
C SER A 43 -2.22 -18.11 19.49
N GLU A 44 -2.23 -19.43 19.56
CA GLU A 44 -2.14 -20.15 20.84
C GLU A 44 -0.89 -19.81 21.65
N HIS A 45 0.21 -19.48 20.95
CA HIS A 45 1.50 -19.15 21.55
C HIS A 45 1.67 -17.64 21.78
N ASP A 46 0.74 -16.84 21.27
CA ASP A 46 0.71 -15.39 21.38
C ASP A 46 -0.74 -14.91 21.44
N PRO A 47 -1.41 -15.11 22.59
CA PRO A 47 -2.81 -14.77 22.77
C PRO A 47 -3.07 -13.27 22.86
N ASP A 48 -2.03 -12.49 23.19
CA ASP A 48 -2.12 -11.04 23.32
C ASP A 48 -1.81 -10.33 21.98
N GLY A 49 -1.08 -10.99 21.07
CA GLY A 49 -0.75 -10.45 19.74
C GLY A 49 0.31 -9.34 19.78
N ASP A 50 1.00 -9.20 20.92
CA ASP A 50 1.98 -8.15 21.15
C ASP A 50 3.39 -8.65 20.77
N ASP A 51 3.88 -8.22 19.61
CA ASP A 51 5.26 -8.47 19.20
C ASP A 51 6.23 -7.47 19.85
N PRO A 52 7.20 -7.91 20.69
CA PRO A 52 8.12 -6.99 21.37
C PRO A 52 9.10 -6.26 20.44
N ARG A 53 9.20 -6.65 19.16
CA ARG A 53 10.14 -6.04 18.19
C ARG A 53 9.69 -4.69 17.65
N GLY A 54 8.42 -4.33 17.77
CA GLY A 54 7.96 -3.06 17.22
C GLY A 54 6.46 -2.84 17.31
N ARG A 55 6.07 -1.63 16.91
CA ARG A 55 4.66 -1.26 16.79
C ARG A 55 4.11 -1.69 15.45
N GLU A 56 2.85 -2.11 15.45
CA GLU A 56 2.05 -2.30 14.25
C GLU A 56 1.90 -1.00 13.44
N LEU A 57 1.55 -1.15 12.15
CA LEU A 57 1.20 -0.01 11.29
C LEU A 57 0.05 0.78 11.92
N GLN A 58 0.09 2.11 11.76
CA GLN A 58 -0.92 3.01 12.31
C GLN A 58 -1.87 3.58 11.24
N SER A 59 -1.58 3.32 9.96
CA SER A 59 -2.31 3.88 8.82
C SER A 59 -2.45 2.83 7.73
N ASP A 60 -3.49 3.00 6.90
CA ASP A 60 -3.64 2.25 5.65
C ASP A 60 -2.63 2.75 4.60
N PHE A 61 -2.21 1.85 3.71
CA PHE A 61 -1.33 2.16 2.58
C PHE A 61 -1.88 1.57 1.28
N LEU A 62 -1.65 2.27 0.17
CA LEU A 62 -1.76 1.70 -1.17
C LEU A 62 -0.38 1.35 -1.69
N CYS A 63 -0.27 0.14 -2.22
CA CYS A 63 0.99 -0.50 -2.54
C CYS A 63 1.05 -0.69 -4.06
N TYR A 64 1.94 0.04 -4.71
CA TYR A 64 2.07 0.17 -6.17
C TYR A 64 3.29 -0.59 -6.67
N GLN A 65 3.19 -1.17 -7.87
CA GLN A 65 4.34 -1.82 -8.49
C GLN A 65 5.36 -0.77 -8.95
N VAL A 66 6.64 -1.04 -8.67
CA VAL A 66 7.75 -0.22 -9.15
C VAL A 66 8.79 -1.09 -9.84
N GLU A 67 9.33 -0.57 -10.94
CA GLU A 67 10.38 -1.20 -11.74
C GLU A 67 11.62 -0.30 -11.72
N CYS A 68 12.64 -0.70 -10.97
CA CYS A 68 13.93 -0.01 -10.87
C CYS A 68 15.02 -0.77 -11.64
N GLU A 69 16.09 -0.06 -12.01
CA GLU A 69 17.30 -0.73 -12.47
C GLU A 69 17.91 -1.55 -11.31
N ARG A 70 18.53 -2.69 -11.65
CA ARG A 70 19.15 -3.53 -10.64
C ARG A 70 20.31 -2.77 -9.99
N ASN A 71 20.18 -2.55 -8.70
CA ASN A 71 21.23 -1.99 -7.88
C ASN A 71 22.21 -3.07 -7.40
N PRO A 72 23.38 -2.67 -6.87
CA PRO A 72 24.30 -3.61 -6.21
C PRO A 72 23.59 -4.38 -5.10
N LEU A 73 23.89 -5.68 -5.01
CA LEU A 73 23.43 -6.56 -3.93
C LEU A 73 23.80 -5.97 -2.57
N ARG A 74 22.82 -5.93 -1.66
CA ARG A 74 23.02 -5.47 -0.28
C ARG A 74 22.53 -6.51 0.68
N SER A 75 23.31 -6.77 1.73
CA SER A 75 22.97 -7.77 2.73
C SER A 75 22.60 -7.10 4.05
N ILE A 76 21.46 -7.48 4.62
CA ILE A 76 21.03 -7.06 5.96
C ILE A 76 20.72 -8.28 6.82
N VAL A 77 20.97 -8.17 8.12
CA VAL A 77 20.54 -9.16 9.11
C VAL A 77 19.28 -8.64 9.76
N VAL A 78 18.21 -9.44 9.75
CA VAL A 78 16.94 -9.11 10.39
C VAL A 78 16.61 -10.14 11.46
N ASP A 79 15.87 -9.72 12.48
CA ASP A 79 15.29 -10.57 13.50
C ASP A 79 13.77 -10.40 13.45
N ASP A 80 13.04 -11.48 13.16
CA ASP A 80 11.58 -11.46 13.10
C ASP A 80 10.98 -12.63 13.88
N GLN A 81 9.66 -12.78 13.84
CA GLN A 81 8.93 -13.78 14.63
C GLN A 81 9.28 -15.24 14.35
N PHE A 82 10.10 -15.49 13.34
CA PHE A 82 10.61 -16.81 12.98
C PHE A 82 12.13 -16.95 13.23
N GLY A 83 12.76 -15.90 13.77
CA GLY A 83 14.17 -15.85 14.15
C GLY A 83 15.02 -14.99 13.21
N GLN A 84 16.34 -15.07 13.42
CA GLN A 84 17.30 -14.26 12.71
C GLN A 84 17.65 -14.84 11.33
N ARG A 85 17.72 -13.98 10.31
CA ARG A 85 18.18 -14.37 8.97
C ARG A 85 18.92 -13.26 8.23
N LEU A 86 19.81 -13.68 7.32
CA LEU A 86 20.47 -12.82 6.34
C LEU A 86 19.56 -12.66 5.12
N LEU A 87 19.31 -11.42 4.70
CA LEU A 87 18.55 -11.08 3.50
C LEU A 87 19.46 -10.40 2.49
N GLU A 88 19.32 -10.75 1.20
CA GLU A 88 19.92 -10.05 0.08
C GLU A 88 18.87 -9.20 -0.63
N ILE A 89 19.06 -7.89 -0.62
CA ILE A 89 18.18 -6.91 -1.27
C ILE A 89 18.75 -6.57 -2.64
N LEU A 90 17.91 -6.72 -3.67
CA LEU A 90 18.23 -6.45 -5.06
C LEU A 90 17.80 -5.03 -5.46
N ASP A 91 16.50 -4.83 -5.56
CA ASP A 91 15.84 -3.61 -6.00
C ASP A 91 14.44 -3.50 -5.39
N ALA A 92 13.89 -2.29 -5.29
CA ALA A 92 12.52 -2.11 -4.83
C ALA A 92 11.53 -2.66 -5.87
N LYS A 93 10.54 -3.44 -5.41
CA LYS A 93 9.45 -3.98 -6.26
C LYS A 93 8.10 -3.36 -5.99
N MET A 94 7.91 -2.84 -4.78
CA MET A 94 6.67 -2.23 -4.34
C MET A 94 6.97 -0.90 -3.64
N LEU A 95 6.19 0.13 -3.97
CA LEU A 95 6.16 1.39 -3.25
C LEU A 95 4.82 1.50 -2.51
N CYS A 96 4.87 1.52 -1.18
CA CYS A 96 3.69 1.65 -0.34
C CYS A 96 3.58 3.10 0.16
N THR A 97 2.47 3.77 -0.14
CA THR A 97 2.23 5.16 0.31
C THR A 97 0.97 5.27 1.17
N PRO A 98 0.95 6.16 2.19
CA PRO A 98 -0.21 6.31 3.07
C PRO A 98 -1.47 6.65 2.27
N THR A 99 -2.61 6.11 2.70
CA THR A 99 -3.91 6.41 2.11
C THR A 99 -4.95 6.73 3.20
N THR A 100 -6.00 7.44 2.81
CA THR A 100 -7.13 7.76 3.68
C THR A 100 -8.43 7.29 3.03
N ARG A 101 -9.28 6.65 3.83
CA ARG A 101 -10.62 6.28 3.40
C ARG A 101 -11.48 7.53 3.26
N ILE A 102 -12.10 7.70 2.10
CA ILE A 102 -13.14 8.71 1.90
C ILE A 102 -14.47 8.05 2.28
N PRO A 103 -15.21 8.55 3.29
CA PRO A 103 -16.53 8.04 3.61
C PRO A 103 -17.41 8.12 2.36
N LEU A 104 -18.08 7.03 2.02
CA LEU A 104 -19.20 7.11 1.09
C LEU A 104 -20.26 7.94 1.81
N THR A 105 -20.46 9.17 1.39
CA THR A 105 -21.58 9.98 1.87
C THR A 105 -22.86 9.23 1.52
N ALA A 106 -23.47 8.60 2.52
CA ALA A 106 -24.87 8.23 2.43
C ALA A 106 -25.65 9.52 2.16
N CYS A 107 -26.57 9.47 1.21
CA CYS A 107 -27.41 10.60 0.85
C CYS A 107 -27.98 11.25 2.12
N GLU A 108 -27.78 12.57 2.28
CA GLU A 108 -28.47 13.34 3.32
C GLU A 108 -29.98 13.13 3.14
N GLU A 109 -30.67 12.71 4.21
CA GLU A 109 -32.09 12.31 4.22
C GLU A 109 -33.06 13.40 3.71
N THR A 110 -32.59 14.62 3.46
CA THR A 110 -33.38 15.76 3.00
C THR A 110 -33.22 16.09 1.52
N ALA A 111 -32.42 15.36 0.74
CA ALA A 111 -32.30 15.61 -0.70
C ALA A 111 -33.47 14.95 -1.48
N PRO A 112 -34.36 15.73 -2.15
CA PRO A 112 -35.44 15.18 -2.98
C PRO A 112 -34.95 14.53 -4.28
N ALA A 113 -33.63 14.40 -4.46
CA ALA A 113 -32.97 14.00 -5.70
C ALA A 113 -32.50 12.54 -5.73
N CYS A 114 -32.77 11.76 -4.68
CA CYS A 114 -32.42 10.33 -4.65
C CYS A 114 -33.49 9.48 -5.35
N GLY A 115 -33.69 9.76 -6.63
CA GLY A 115 -34.41 8.91 -7.58
C GLY A 115 -33.63 7.64 -7.95
N GLY A 116 -33.09 6.94 -6.95
CA GLY A 116 -32.54 5.58 -7.12
C GLY A 116 -31.15 5.44 -7.75
N VAL A 117 -30.32 6.49 -7.83
CA VAL A 117 -28.91 6.34 -8.26
C VAL A 117 -28.02 7.21 -7.40
N GLY A 118 -27.21 6.59 -6.54
CA GLY A 118 -26.18 7.28 -5.77
C GLY A 118 -25.27 8.08 -6.70
N VAL A 119 -25.03 9.34 -6.36
CA VAL A 119 -24.17 10.23 -7.16
C VAL A 119 -22.71 9.89 -6.84
N TRP A 120 -22.17 8.87 -7.52
CA TRP A 120 -20.74 8.58 -7.56
C TRP A 120 -20.00 9.65 -8.39
N ARG A 121 -20.03 10.91 -7.94
CA ARG A 121 -19.29 11.99 -8.64
C ARG A 121 -17.80 11.86 -8.32
N GLY A 122 -17.07 11.20 -9.23
CA GLY A 122 -15.60 11.14 -9.20
C GLY A 122 -15.01 9.84 -8.66
N VAL A 123 -15.82 8.86 -8.31
CA VAL A 123 -15.34 7.51 -7.97
C VAL A 123 -15.37 6.68 -9.26
N SER A 124 -14.19 6.32 -9.77
CA SER A 124 -14.10 5.38 -10.89
C SER A 124 -14.64 4.01 -10.47
N SER A 125 -15.14 3.22 -11.43
CA SER A 125 -15.57 1.83 -11.20
C SER A 125 -14.55 1.10 -10.33
N GLY A 126 -15.00 0.54 -9.19
CA GLY A 126 -14.12 -0.12 -8.24
C GLY A 126 -13.37 -1.29 -8.90
N ARG A 127 -12.04 -1.29 -8.81
CA ARG A 127 -11.21 -2.44 -9.16
C ARG A 127 -11.06 -3.34 -7.95
N ASN A 128 -11.04 -4.65 -8.17
CA ASN A 128 -10.69 -5.61 -7.12
C ASN A 128 -9.18 -5.51 -6.84
N VAL A 129 -8.81 -5.26 -5.59
CA VAL A 129 -7.41 -5.25 -5.13
C VAL A 129 -7.25 -6.29 -4.03
N ARG A 130 -6.06 -6.89 -3.91
CA ARG A 130 -5.76 -7.81 -2.81
C ARG A 130 -5.33 -7.03 -1.57
N ALA A 131 -5.65 -7.52 -0.39
CA ALA A 131 -5.19 -6.93 0.86
C ALA A 131 -3.90 -7.60 1.35
N ILE A 132 -3.00 -6.81 1.94
CA ILE A 132 -1.88 -7.28 2.76
C ILE A 132 -2.21 -6.93 4.20
N ALA A 133 -2.27 -7.95 5.06
CA ALA A 133 -2.37 -7.79 6.51
C ALA A 133 -0.96 -7.62 7.08
N VAL A 134 -0.76 -6.56 7.85
CA VAL A 134 0.52 -6.22 8.48
C VAL A 134 0.34 -6.08 9.98
#